data_AF-A0A3M6GPY6-F1
#
_entry.id   AF-A0A3M6GPY6-F1
#
_cell.length_a   1.000
_cell.length_b   1.000
_cell.length_c   1.000
_cell.angle_alpha   90.00
_cell.angle_beta   90.00
_cell.angle_gamma   90.00
#
_symmetry.space_group_name_H-M   'P 1'
#
loop_
_entity.id
_entity.type
_entity.pdbx_description
1 polymer ?
#
loop_
_entity_poly.entity_id
_entity_poly.type
_entity_poly.pdbx_seq_one_letter_code
_entity_poly.pdbx_strand_id
1 'polypeptide(L)'
;MIDLRSPNDILDHYVERYDHLLPAPSAQLTQRMDYMLKPDAPRLPRGKPDWIASRTCTLSEEQALDRAKGGLLGLAIGDAVGTTLEFLPRDRSHVHDMVGGGPFKLNPGEWTDDTSMALCLADTYLAKGNFDLIDYAERMGRWYINGENSHNGKCFDIGNATRTAIEERLKNGGLWYGNAAPSTAGNGSIIRLAPTAIFCRHSLSATWRDSAAQSQCTHRALEAISCCRLLGAQLHLALNGADKEETLSPMIRPLRPRALIINAGEYKEKPATRSAPPAMSSTHSKQLCGLYGIPTISKTPSCWLPIWLMMPTA
;
A
#
# COMPACT_ATOMS: atom_id res chain seq x y z
N MET A 1 2.48 -22.54 8.11
CA MET A 1 2.68 -21.12 7.76
C MET A 1 3.93 -20.97 6.92
N ILE A 2 3.80 -20.44 5.72
CA ILE A 2 4.94 -20.15 4.84
C ILE A 2 5.62 -18.83 5.23
N ASP A 3 6.94 -18.71 5.00
CA ASP A 3 7.61 -17.40 5.09
C ASP A 3 7.32 -16.60 3.82
N LEU A 4 6.69 -15.42 3.96
CA LEU A 4 6.42 -14.55 2.82
C LEU A 4 7.71 -14.03 2.16
N ARG A 5 8.89 -14.17 2.78
CA ARG A 5 10.18 -13.85 2.15
C ARG A 5 10.68 -14.96 1.23
N SER A 6 10.01 -16.10 1.17
CA SER A 6 10.36 -17.16 0.23
C SER A 6 10.35 -16.65 -1.22
N PRO A 7 11.20 -17.23 -2.09
CA PRO A 7 11.20 -16.99 -3.52
C PRO A 7 9.82 -17.08 -4.17
N ASN A 8 9.60 -16.32 -5.25
CA ASN A 8 8.28 -16.22 -5.89
C ASN A 8 7.77 -17.55 -6.44
N ASP A 9 8.64 -18.39 -7.00
CA ASP A 9 8.31 -19.73 -7.50
C ASP A 9 7.75 -20.64 -6.40
N ILE A 10 8.34 -20.60 -5.21
CA ILE A 10 7.82 -21.33 -4.04
C ILE A 10 6.44 -20.80 -3.64
N LEU A 11 6.28 -19.48 -3.61
CA LEU A 11 5.01 -18.86 -3.25
C LEU A 11 3.91 -19.09 -4.30
N ASP A 12 4.26 -19.08 -5.58
CA ASP A 12 3.35 -19.32 -6.71
C ASP A 12 2.74 -20.72 -6.61
N HIS A 13 3.54 -21.74 -6.31
CA HIS A 13 3.03 -23.09 -6.07
C HIS A 13 2.23 -23.19 -4.76
N TYR A 14 2.72 -22.55 -3.69
CA TYR A 14 2.07 -22.61 -2.39
C TYR A 14 0.64 -22.05 -2.41
N VAL A 15 0.38 -21.02 -3.22
CA VAL A 15 -0.94 -20.38 -3.27
C VAL A 15 -2.01 -21.16 -4.03
N GLU A 16 -1.67 -22.24 -4.73
CA GLU A 16 -2.66 -23.13 -5.37
C GLU A 16 -3.71 -23.64 -4.36
N ARG A 17 -3.33 -23.82 -3.09
CA ARG A 17 -4.27 -24.18 -2.01
C ARG A 17 -5.37 -23.14 -1.75
N TYR A 18 -5.16 -21.91 -2.21
CA TYR A 18 -6.07 -20.77 -2.10
C TYR A 18 -6.74 -20.41 -3.43
N ASP A 19 -6.75 -21.32 -4.41
CA ASP A 19 -7.44 -21.09 -5.70
C ASP A 19 -8.92 -20.76 -5.54
N HIS A 20 -9.57 -21.27 -4.49
CA HIS A 20 -10.96 -20.93 -4.15
C HIS A 20 -11.15 -19.45 -3.74
N LEU A 21 -10.08 -18.73 -3.43
CA LEU A 21 -10.07 -17.28 -3.17
C LEU A 21 -9.73 -16.46 -4.43
N LEU A 22 -9.52 -17.09 -5.58
CA LEU A 22 -9.36 -16.41 -6.86
C LEU A 22 -10.69 -16.40 -7.63
N PRO A 23 -11.06 -15.29 -8.28
CA PRO A 23 -12.28 -15.25 -9.07
C PRO A 23 -12.14 -16.14 -10.31
N ALA A 24 -13.20 -16.86 -10.64
CA ALA A 24 -13.27 -17.64 -11.87
C ALA A 24 -13.03 -16.73 -13.11
N PRO A 25 -12.32 -17.23 -14.13
CA PRO A 25 -12.14 -16.47 -15.37
C PRO A 25 -13.49 -16.21 -16.03
N SER A 26 -13.69 -15.00 -16.56
CA SER A 26 -14.87 -14.70 -17.36
C SER A 26 -14.93 -15.60 -18.60
N ALA A 27 -16.12 -15.90 -19.12
CA ALA A 27 -16.27 -16.70 -20.34
C ALA A 27 -15.40 -16.17 -21.52
N GLN A 28 -15.30 -14.85 -21.65
CA GLN A 28 -14.43 -14.21 -22.65
C GLN A 28 -12.93 -14.49 -22.42
N LEU A 29 -12.49 -14.56 -21.17
CA LEU A 29 -11.11 -14.89 -20.81
C LEU A 29 -10.84 -16.38 -21.05
N THR A 30 -11.78 -17.25 -20.65
CA THR A 30 -11.71 -18.70 -20.92
C THR A 30 -11.59 -18.97 -22.42
N GLN A 31 -12.39 -18.31 -23.26
CA GLN A 31 -12.28 -18.40 -24.73
C GLN A 31 -10.91 -17.96 -25.26
N ARG A 32 -10.25 -16.98 -24.63
CA ARG A 32 -8.92 -16.50 -25.01
C ARG A 32 -7.78 -17.39 -24.52
N MET A 33 -8.04 -18.19 -23.49
CA MET A 33 -7.13 -19.19 -22.94
C MET A 33 -7.30 -20.55 -23.61
N ASP A 34 -8.25 -20.70 -24.53
CA ASP A 34 -8.43 -21.92 -25.32
C ASP A 34 -7.15 -22.20 -26.12
N TYR A 35 -6.69 -23.45 -26.09
CA TYR A 35 -5.50 -23.89 -26.81
C TYR A 35 -5.65 -23.67 -28.32
N MET A 36 -6.87 -23.86 -28.83
CA MET A 36 -7.20 -23.61 -30.23
C MET A 36 -7.75 -22.20 -30.40
N LEU A 37 -6.95 -21.31 -31.00
CA LEU A 37 -7.42 -19.99 -31.42
C LEU A 37 -8.58 -20.13 -32.40
N LYS A 38 -9.69 -19.47 -32.08
CA LYS A 38 -10.87 -19.36 -32.94
C LYS A 38 -11.00 -17.89 -33.36
N PRO A 39 -10.43 -17.49 -34.52
CA PRO A 39 -10.37 -16.09 -34.95
C PRO A 39 -11.76 -15.42 -35.02
N ASP A 40 -12.77 -16.19 -35.39
CA ASP A 40 -14.15 -15.73 -35.56
C ASP A 40 -15.04 -15.97 -34.33
N ALA A 41 -14.46 -16.33 -33.18
CA ALA A 41 -15.24 -16.58 -31.99
C ALA A 41 -15.96 -15.30 -31.52
N PRO A 42 -17.25 -15.38 -31.16
CA PRO A 42 -18.03 -14.21 -30.80
C PRO A 42 -17.47 -13.54 -29.55
N ARG A 43 -17.73 -12.23 -29.45
CA ARG A 43 -17.47 -11.50 -28.21
C ARG A 43 -18.55 -11.87 -27.20
N LEU A 44 -18.14 -12.43 -26.07
CA LEU A 44 -19.06 -12.86 -25.03
C LEU A 44 -19.48 -11.68 -24.13
N PRO A 45 -20.69 -11.72 -23.53
CA PRO A 45 -21.19 -10.66 -22.66
C PRO A 45 -20.24 -10.38 -21.48
N ARG A 46 -20.23 -9.12 -21.03
CA ARG A 46 -19.48 -8.70 -19.84
C ARG A 46 -20.47 -8.46 -18.71
N GLY A 47 -20.28 -9.17 -17.60
CA GLY A 47 -20.99 -8.93 -16.34
C GLY A 47 -20.07 -8.31 -15.29
N LYS A 48 -20.64 -7.56 -14.34
CA LYS A 48 -19.91 -7.16 -13.13
C LYS A 48 -19.74 -8.41 -12.26
N PRO A 49 -18.50 -8.80 -11.90
CA PRO A 49 -18.31 -10.01 -11.10
C PRO A 49 -18.70 -9.77 -9.63
N ASP A 50 -19.21 -10.80 -8.95
CA ASP A 50 -19.74 -10.66 -7.58
C ASP A 50 -18.69 -10.21 -6.57
N TRP A 51 -17.43 -10.64 -6.75
CA TRP A 51 -16.34 -10.29 -5.83
C TRP A 51 -16.00 -8.80 -5.78
N ILE A 52 -16.41 -8.01 -6.79
CA ILE A 52 -16.24 -6.54 -6.82
C ILE A 52 -17.55 -5.81 -6.50
N ALA A 53 -18.57 -6.50 -6.00
CA ALA A 53 -19.77 -5.88 -5.46
C ALA A 53 -19.41 -5.00 -4.26
N SER A 54 -20.02 -3.82 -4.17
CA SER A 54 -19.81 -2.93 -3.03
C SER A 54 -20.53 -3.49 -1.81
N ARG A 55 -19.86 -3.50 -0.66
CA ARG A 55 -20.54 -3.68 0.63
C ARG A 55 -21.55 -2.55 0.86
N THR A 56 -22.78 -2.88 1.21
CA THR A 56 -23.79 -1.92 1.67
C THR A 56 -23.32 -1.27 2.97
N CYS A 57 -23.48 0.04 3.09
CA CYS A 57 -23.16 0.77 4.32
C CYS A 57 -24.22 0.47 5.39
N THR A 58 -23.78 -0.03 6.55
CA THR A 58 -24.65 -0.30 7.71
C THR A 58 -24.52 0.77 8.80
N LEU A 59 -23.70 1.79 8.57
CA LEU A 59 -23.44 2.90 9.48
C LEU A 59 -24.38 4.08 9.18
N SER A 60 -24.68 4.88 10.20
CA SER A 60 -25.20 6.24 9.99
C SER A 60 -24.16 7.11 9.27
N GLU A 61 -24.59 8.25 8.73
CA GLU A 61 -23.67 9.20 8.09
C GLU A 61 -22.60 9.71 9.08
N GLU A 62 -22.98 10.00 10.32
CA GLU A 62 -22.06 10.41 11.38
C GLU A 62 -21.02 9.34 11.70
N GLN A 63 -21.45 8.08 11.83
CA GLN A 63 -20.53 6.95 12.09
C GLN A 63 -19.61 6.68 10.89
N ALA A 64 -20.10 6.79 9.67
CA ALA A 64 -19.28 6.65 8.46
C ALA A 64 -18.25 7.78 8.36
N LEU A 65 -18.65 9.02 8.69
CA LEU A 65 -17.75 10.17 8.74
C LEU A 65 -16.69 10.00 9.84
N ASP A 66 -17.07 9.50 11.01
CA ASP A 66 -16.13 9.20 12.10
C ASP A 66 -15.07 8.18 11.67
N ARG A 67 -15.47 7.07 11.02
CA ARG A 67 -14.51 6.10 10.46
C ARG A 67 -13.62 6.70 9.38
N ALA A 68 -14.16 7.57 8.52
CA ALA A 68 -13.37 8.25 7.49
C ALA A 68 -12.32 9.20 8.10
N LYS A 69 -12.72 10.00 9.10
CA LYS A 69 -11.81 10.86 9.87
C LYS A 69 -10.74 10.01 10.57
N GLY A 70 -11.15 8.94 11.25
CA GLY A 70 -10.26 7.99 11.91
C GLY A 70 -9.27 7.33 10.95
N GLY A 71 -9.68 7.04 9.72
CA GLY A 71 -8.79 6.49 8.68
C GLY A 71 -7.66 7.45 8.29
N LEU A 72 -7.97 8.73 8.04
CA LEU A 72 -6.94 9.70 7.64
C LEU A 72 -6.13 10.22 8.84
N LEU A 73 -6.77 10.46 9.98
CA LEU A 73 -6.08 10.89 11.20
C LEU A 73 -5.23 9.76 11.80
N GLY A 74 -5.73 8.53 11.80
CA GLY A 74 -5.00 7.35 12.29
C GLY A 74 -3.74 7.06 11.48
N LEU A 75 -3.77 7.33 10.17
CA LEU A 75 -2.56 7.32 9.33
C LEU A 75 -1.52 8.31 9.86
N ALA A 76 -1.89 9.57 10.07
CA ALA A 76 -0.97 10.61 10.54
C ALA A 76 -0.49 10.41 11.98
N ILE A 77 -1.37 9.93 12.86
CA ILE A 77 -1.02 9.57 14.25
C ILE A 77 0.00 8.43 14.24
N GLY A 78 -0.24 7.41 13.42
CA GLY A 78 0.64 6.27 13.31
C GLY A 78 2.02 6.58 12.73
N ASP A 79 2.05 7.49 11.76
CA ASP A 79 3.27 8.07 11.21
C ASP A 79 4.09 8.80 12.30
N ALA A 80 3.47 9.77 12.99
CA ALA A 80 4.12 10.58 14.03
C ALA A 80 4.61 9.76 15.24
N VAL A 81 3.92 8.67 15.60
CA VAL A 81 4.36 7.75 16.68
C VAL A 81 5.42 6.77 16.16
N GLY A 82 5.25 6.26 14.94
CA GLY A 82 6.10 5.21 14.37
C GLY A 82 7.52 5.69 14.04
N THR A 83 7.67 6.94 13.61
CA THR A 83 8.98 7.52 13.25
C THR A 83 9.97 7.55 14.42
N THR A 84 9.50 7.59 15.67
CA THR A 84 10.33 7.54 16.89
C THR A 84 11.28 6.34 16.90
N LEU A 85 10.82 5.18 16.42
CA LEU A 85 11.57 3.92 16.43
C LEU A 85 12.12 3.52 15.06
N GLU A 86 12.06 4.42 14.08
CA GLU A 86 12.47 4.10 12.72
C GLU A 86 13.96 3.69 12.66
N PHE A 87 14.24 2.65 11.85
CA PHE A 87 15.56 2.03 11.68
C PHE A 87 16.16 1.33 12.92
N LEU A 88 15.45 1.29 14.05
CA LEU A 88 15.88 0.52 15.21
C LEU A 88 15.50 -0.96 15.08
N PRO A 89 16.36 -1.89 15.54
CA PRO A 89 15.97 -3.28 15.72
C PRO A 89 14.78 -3.40 16.68
N ARG A 90 13.88 -4.37 16.42
CA ARG A 90 12.76 -4.67 17.32
C ARG A 90 13.28 -4.93 18.75
N ASP A 91 12.51 -4.52 19.75
CA ASP A 91 12.73 -4.68 21.20
C ASP A 91 13.97 -3.94 21.75
N ARG A 92 14.67 -3.17 20.92
CA ARG A 92 15.76 -2.29 21.39
C ARG A 92 15.24 -1.09 22.19
N SER A 93 14.10 -0.56 21.77
CA SER A 93 13.41 0.59 22.38
C SER A 93 11.90 0.41 22.19
N HIS A 94 11.12 1.04 23.07
CA HIS A 94 9.66 0.99 23.06
C HIS A 94 9.09 2.41 23.04
N VAL A 95 7.91 2.57 22.43
CA VAL A 95 7.16 3.83 22.38
C VAL A 95 5.73 3.56 22.81
N HIS A 96 5.21 4.40 23.71
CA HIS A 96 3.87 4.27 24.26
C HIS A 96 3.06 5.57 24.17
N ASP A 97 3.68 6.64 23.68
CA ASP A 97 3.10 7.97 23.52
C ASP A 97 3.74 8.69 22.33
N MET A 98 3.16 9.80 21.92
CA MET A 98 3.64 10.63 20.81
C MET A 98 4.79 11.53 21.26
N VAL A 99 6.02 11.01 21.22
CA VAL A 99 7.20 11.68 21.80
C VAL A 99 8.14 12.32 20.77
N GLY A 100 7.90 12.14 19.47
CA GLY A 100 8.80 12.62 18.41
C GLY A 100 10.15 11.90 18.40
N GLY A 101 11.24 12.62 18.13
CA GLY A 101 12.60 12.08 18.07
C GLY A 101 12.90 11.40 16.72
N GLY A 102 13.34 10.14 16.77
CA GLY A 102 13.67 9.35 15.58
C GLY A 102 14.88 9.89 14.79
N PRO A 103 15.11 9.38 13.57
CA PRO A 103 16.25 9.76 12.73
C PRO A 103 16.22 11.25 12.32
N PHE A 104 15.04 11.88 12.32
CA PHE A 104 14.84 13.26 11.89
C PHE A 104 14.75 14.27 13.04
N LYS A 105 14.84 13.82 14.31
CA LYS A 105 14.75 14.66 15.52
C LYS A 105 13.48 15.52 15.57
N LEU A 106 12.35 14.88 15.28
CA LEU A 106 11.04 15.52 15.21
C LEU A 106 10.53 15.93 16.59
N ASN A 107 9.69 16.96 16.65
CA ASN A 107 8.90 17.27 17.83
C ASN A 107 7.70 16.31 17.97
N PRO A 108 7.15 16.12 19.18
CA PRO A 108 5.88 15.44 19.39
C PRO A 108 4.78 15.93 18.42
N GLY A 109 4.19 15.01 17.65
CA GLY A 109 3.09 15.30 16.71
C GLY A 109 3.50 15.66 15.30
N GLU A 110 4.80 15.79 15.03
CA GLU A 110 5.31 15.94 13.68
C GLU A 110 5.32 14.58 12.94
N TRP A 111 4.87 14.60 11.69
CA TRP A 111 4.68 13.43 10.82
C TRP A 111 5.58 13.50 9.58
N THR A 112 5.70 12.43 8.78
CA THR A 112 6.76 12.27 7.77
C THR A 112 6.23 12.23 6.32
N ASP A 113 6.90 11.49 5.43
CA ASP A 113 6.50 11.36 4.03
C ASP A 113 5.17 10.62 3.86
N ASP A 114 4.83 9.69 4.75
CA ASP A 114 3.56 8.96 4.75
C ASP A 114 2.36 9.91 4.70
N THR A 115 2.30 10.84 5.66
CA THR A 115 1.23 11.83 5.77
C THR A 115 1.32 12.87 4.65
N SER A 116 2.53 13.34 4.31
CA SER A 116 2.72 14.31 3.22
C SER A 116 2.13 13.79 1.90
N MET A 117 2.46 12.55 1.54
CA MET A 117 1.97 11.91 0.32
C MET A 117 0.46 11.64 0.37
N ALA A 118 -0.09 11.29 1.54
CA ALA A 118 -1.53 11.13 1.72
C ALA A 118 -2.28 12.45 1.53
N LEU A 119 -1.76 13.56 2.04
CA LEU A 119 -2.36 14.90 1.86
C LEU A 119 -2.33 15.32 0.40
N CYS A 120 -1.21 15.12 -0.31
CA CYS A 120 -1.16 15.35 -1.77
C CYS A 120 -2.24 14.55 -2.51
N LEU A 121 -2.50 13.30 -2.12
CA LEU A 121 -3.52 12.45 -2.74
C LEU A 121 -4.94 12.93 -2.39
N ALA A 122 -5.18 13.33 -1.15
CA ALA A 122 -6.45 13.89 -0.71
C ALA A 122 -6.79 15.18 -1.50
N ASP A 123 -5.83 16.08 -1.65
CA ASP A 123 -6.04 17.32 -2.37
C ASP A 123 -6.33 17.09 -3.86
N THR A 124 -5.75 16.05 -4.48
CA THR A 124 -6.12 15.66 -5.85
C THR A 124 -7.58 15.29 -5.94
N TYR A 125 -8.07 14.43 -5.04
CA TYR A 125 -9.48 14.04 -5.05
C TYR A 125 -10.42 15.24 -4.84
N LEU A 126 -10.06 16.15 -3.93
CA LEU A 126 -10.84 17.36 -3.66
C LEU A 126 -10.86 18.31 -4.87
N ALA A 127 -9.71 18.53 -5.51
CA ALA A 127 -9.60 19.46 -6.63
C ALA A 127 -10.22 18.92 -7.93
N LYS A 128 -10.15 17.60 -8.14
CA LYS A 128 -10.49 16.97 -9.43
C LYS A 128 -11.82 16.22 -9.43
N GLY A 129 -12.34 15.87 -8.25
CA GLY A 129 -13.53 15.02 -8.11
C GLY A 129 -13.31 13.58 -8.59
N ASN A 130 -12.07 13.18 -8.85
CA ASN A 130 -11.65 11.83 -9.21
C ASN A 130 -10.13 11.68 -8.96
N PHE A 131 -9.60 10.47 -9.18
CA PHE A 131 -8.15 10.30 -9.23
C PHE A 131 -7.60 10.80 -10.57
N ASP A 132 -6.84 11.89 -10.52
CA ASP A 132 -6.08 12.44 -11.64
C ASP A 132 -4.58 12.18 -11.40
N LEU A 133 -3.98 11.34 -12.23
CA LEU A 133 -2.57 10.95 -12.10
C LEU A 133 -1.62 12.14 -12.25
N ILE A 134 -1.94 13.09 -13.13
CA ILE A 134 -1.07 14.22 -13.43
C ILE A 134 -1.12 15.21 -12.27
N ASP A 135 -2.31 15.59 -11.80
CA ASP A 135 -2.46 16.48 -10.65
C ASP A 135 -1.80 15.89 -9.40
N TYR A 136 -1.97 14.59 -9.15
CA TYR A 136 -1.33 13.94 -8.01
C TYR A 136 0.21 13.94 -8.12
N ALA A 137 0.75 13.65 -9.30
CA ALA A 137 2.19 13.70 -9.53
C ALA A 137 2.75 15.12 -9.37
N GLU A 138 2.03 16.14 -9.82
CA GLU A 138 2.42 17.54 -9.66
C GLU A 138 2.44 17.96 -8.18
N ARG A 139 1.43 17.57 -7.40
CA ARG A 139 1.39 17.80 -5.94
C ARG A 139 2.55 17.15 -5.22
N MET A 140 2.84 15.89 -5.56
CA MET A 140 4.02 15.17 -5.06
C MET A 140 5.32 15.90 -5.45
N GLY A 141 5.39 16.46 -6.66
CA GLY A 141 6.50 17.29 -7.12
C GLY A 141 6.66 18.58 -6.31
N ARG A 142 5.57 19.28 -5.99
CA ARG A 142 5.60 20.49 -5.15
C ARG A 142 5.94 20.17 -3.70
N TRP A 143 5.47 19.06 -3.15
CA TRP A 143 5.96 18.55 -1.88
C TRP A 143 7.48 18.33 -1.93
N TYR A 144 7.97 17.59 -2.94
CA TYR A 144 9.38 17.28 -3.09
C TYR A 144 10.28 18.52 -3.21
N ILE A 145 9.90 19.50 -4.03
CA ILE A 145 10.72 20.68 -4.34
C ILE A 145 10.54 21.79 -3.28
N ASN A 146 9.30 22.05 -2.88
CA ASN A 146 8.92 23.23 -2.11
C ASN A 146 8.48 22.93 -0.67
N GLY A 147 8.33 21.65 -0.31
CA GLY A 147 7.84 21.25 1.01
C GLY A 147 6.35 21.53 1.25
N GLU A 148 5.56 21.70 0.18
CA GLU A 148 4.08 21.75 0.28
C GLU A 148 3.55 20.47 0.94
N ASN A 149 2.53 20.59 1.80
CA ASN A 149 2.01 19.46 2.59
C ASN A 149 3.06 18.77 3.47
N SER A 150 4.13 19.45 3.87
CA SER A 150 5.01 19.04 4.97
C SER A 150 4.73 19.88 6.21
N HIS A 151 4.73 19.26 7.39
CA HIS A 151 4.53 19.95 8.67
C HIS A 151 5.58 21.05 8.94
N ASN A 152 6.79 20.93 8.38
CA ASN A 152 7.90 21.86 8.60
C ASN A 152 8.31 22.64 7.34
N GLY A 153 7.49 22.58 6.28
CA GLY A 153 7.74 23.28 5.02
C GLY A 153 8.93 22.75 4.22
N LYS A 154 9.41 21.53 4.49
CA LYS A 154 10.50 20.87 3.75
C LYS A 154 10.16 19.42 3.43
N CYS A 155 10.60 18.93 2.28
CA CYS A 155 10.59 17.49 2.00
C CYS A 155 11.73 16.80 2.77
N PHE A 156 11.40 15.80 3.57
CA PHE A 156 12.35 14.89 4.21
C PHE A 156 11.75 13.47 4.23
N ASP A 157 12.57 12.47 4.57
CA ASP A 157 12.22 11.03 4.58
C ASP A 157 11.70 10.41 3.26
N ILE A 158 11.79 11.14 2.14
CA ILE A 158 11.36 10.60 0.85
C ILE A 158 12.15 9.33 0.48
N GLY A 159 11.42 8.21 0.34
CA GLY A 159 11.97 6.94 -0.08
C GLY A 159 12.55 6.98 -1.51
N ASN A 160 13.62 6.22 -1.76
CA ASN A 160 14.34 6.22 -3.04
C ASN A 160 13.44 5.95 -4.26
N ALA A 161 12.55 4.96 -4.19
CA ALA A 161 11.65 4.66 -5.31
C ALA A 161 10.67 5.82 -5.59
N THR A 162 10.13 6.46 -4.54
CA THR A 162 9.28 7.66 -4.66
C THR A 162 10.07 8.80 -5.30
N ARG A 163 11.27 9.09 -4.79
CA ARG A 163 12.16 10.13 -5.32
C ARG A 163 12.44 9.92 -6.81
N THR A 164 12.90 8.73 -7.19
CA THR A 164 13.19 8.40 -8.60
C THR A 164 11.96 8.60 -9.48
N ALA A 165 10.77 8.19 -9.04
CA ALA A 165 9.56 8.39 -9.82
C ALA A 165 9.22 9.87 -10.03
N ILE A 166 9.35 10.70 -9.00
CA ILE A 166 9.08 12.14 -9.08
C ILE A 166 10.11 12.84 -9.97
N GLU A 167 11.41 12.58 -9.73
CA GLU A 167 12.49 13.17 -10.52
C GLU A 167 12.35 12.85 -12.01
N GLU A 168 12.04 11.61 -12.36
CA GLU A 168 11.86 11.22 -13.76
C GLU A 168 10.59 11.82 -14.37
N ARG A 169 9.53 12.04 -13.60
CA ARG A 169 8.34 12.76 -14.09
C ARG A 169 8.63 14.23 -14.36
N LEU A 170 9.36 14.88 -13.46
CA LEU A 170 9.77 16.29 -13.62
C LEU A 170 10.67 16.48 -14.84
N LYS A 171 11.57 15.52 -15.11
CA LYS A 171 12.43 15.53 -16.31
C LYS A 171 11.65 15.31 -17.60
N ASN A 172 10.67 14.41 -17.60
CA ASN A 172 9.99 13.93 -18.82
C ASN A 172 8.58 14.53 -19.04
N GLY A 173 8.23 15.65 -18.40
CA GLY A 173 6.96 16.35 -18.63
C GLY A 173 5.73 15.56 -18.18
N GLY A 174 5.82 14.82 -17.07
CA GLY A 174 4.70 14.13 -16.43
C GLY A 174 4.46 12.68 -16.87
N LEU A 175 4.99 12.24 -18.02
CA LEU A 175 4.94 10.84 -18.43
C LEU A 175 6.09 10.05 -17.80
N TRP A 176 5.75 9.00 -17.04
CA TRP A 176 6.74 8.13 -16.41
C TRP A 176 6.26 6.68 -16.31
N TYR A 177 7.17 5.77 -16.62
CA TYR A 177 6.99 4.33 -16.53
C TYR A 177 8.25 3.70 -15.93
N GLY A 178 8.28 3.55 -14.61
CA GLY A 178 9.42 2.93 -13.90
C GLY A 178 8.99 2.17 -12.65
N ASN A 179 9.94 1.72 -11.84
CA ASN A 179 9.68 0.98 -10.59
C ASN A 179 8.69 -0.20 -10.75
N ALA A 180 8.83 -0.95 -11.84
CA ALA A 180 8.06 -2.19 -12.07
C ALA A 180 8.77 -3.44 -11.52
N ALA A 181 10.07 -3.33 -11.24
CA ALA A 181 10.89 -4.44 -10.76
C ALA A 181 10.52 -4.82 -9.31
N PRO A 182 10.62 -6.11 -8.91
CA PRO A 182 10.35 -6.55 -7.54
C PRO A 182 11.15 -5.79 -6.47
N SER A 183 12.38 -5.37 -6.77
CA SER A 183 13.23 -4.58 -5.85
C SER A 183 12.65 -3.21 -5.48
N THR A 184 11.64 -2.74 -6.20
CA THR A 184 10.94 -1.47 -5.95
C THR A 184 9.59 -1.65 -5.27
N ALA A 185 9.28 -2.85 -4.76
CA ALA A 185 8.07 -3.15 -3.98
C ALA A 185 8.16 -2.64 -2.52
N GLY A 186 8.50 -1.36 -2.35
CA GLY A 186 8.51 -0.69 -1.05
C GLY A 186 7.10 -0.31 -0.55
N ASN A 187 7.04 0.24 0.66
CA ASN A 187 5.80 0.68 1.31
C ASN A 187 5.25 2.03 0.78
N GLY A 188 6.01 2.77 -0.03
CA GLY A 188 5.72 4.16 -0.41
C GLY A 188 4.37 4.41 -1.10
N SER A 189 3.67 3.37 -1.57
CA SER A 189 2.30 3.51 -2.09
C SER A 189 1.19 3.04 -1.15
N ILE A 190 1.46 2.14 -0.21
CA ILE A 190 0.40 1.62 0.68
C ILE A 190 0.13 2.55 1.86
N ILE A 191 1.19 3.21 2.36
CA ILE A 191 1.13 4.10 3.54
C ILE A 191 0.32 5.38 3.33
N ARG A 192 0.04 5.73 2.08
CA ARG A 192 -0.72 6.93 1.69
C ARG A 192 -2.14 6.64 1.19
N LEU A 193 -2.63 5.40 1.32
CA LEU A 193 -3.79 4.92 0.58
C LEU A 193 -5.14 5.44 1.10
N ALA A 194 -5.23 5.88 2.36
CA ALA A 194 -6.49 6.22 3.03
C ALA A 194 -7.41 7.17 2.22
N PRO A 195 -6.92 8.27 1.60
CA PRO A 195 -7.77 9.17 0.82
C PRO A 195 -8.51 8.48 -0.33
N THR A 196 -7.86 7.53 -1.03
CA THR A 196 -8.51 6.74 -2.09
C THR A 196 -9.68 5.93 -1.56
N ALA A 197 -9.49 5.23 -0.44
CA ALA A 197 -10.55 4.40 0.13
C ALA A 197 -11.71 5.24 0.66
N ILE A 198 -11.42 6.40 1.27
CA ILE A 198 -12.43 7.35 1.75
C ILE A 198 -13.25 7.91 0.59
N PHE A 199 -12.58 8.44 -0.44
CA PHE A 199 -13.25 9.05 -1.60
C PHE A 199 -14.09 8.03 -2.37
N CYS A 200 -13.58 6.82 -2.57
CA CYS A 200 -14.24 5.77 -3.31
C CYS A 200 -15.15 4.87 -2.46
N ARG A 201 -15.44 5.20 -1.19
CA ARG A 201 -16.08 4.27 -0.22
C ARG A 201 -17.40 3.66 -0.68
N HIS A 202 -18.12 4.27 -1.62
CA HIS A 202 -19.39 3.76 -2.15
C HIS A 202 -19.22 2.70 -3.26
N SER A 203 -18.01 2.53 -3.79
CA SER A 203 -17.71 1.68 -4.93
C SER A 203 -16.43 0.89 -4.73
N LEU A 204 -16.56 -0.40 -4.36
CA LEU A 204 -15.38 -1.29 -4.26
C LEU A 204 -14.63 -1.37 -5.59
N SER A 205 -15.35 -1.30 -6.73
CA SER A 205 -14.74 -1.25 -8.05
C SER A 205 -13.91 0.01 -8.29
N ALA A 206 -14.36 1.17 -7.79
CA ALA A 206 -13.57 2.40 -7.87
C ALA A 206 -12.38 2.34 -6.92
N THR A 207 -12.58 1.92 -5.68
CA THR A 207 -11.51 1.72 -4.68
C THR A 207 -10.43 0.78 -5.21
N TRP A 208 -10.80 -0.35 -5.82
CA TRP A 208 -9.86 -1.32 -6.38
C TRP A 208 -9.03 -0.76 -7.54
N ARG A 209 -9.68 0.00 -8.43
CA ARG A 209 -9.03 0.65 -9.58
C ARG A 209 -8.07 1.74 -9.10
N ASP A 210 -8.53 2.62 -8.24
CA ASP A 210 -7.77 3.80 -7.83
C ASP A 210 -6.67 3.46 -6.81
N SER A 211 -6.85 2.38 -6.03
CA SER A 211 -5.76 1.83 -5.21
C SER A 211 -4.57 1.38 -6.05
N ALA A 212 -4.82 0.80 -7.23
CA ALA A 212 -3.77 0.46 -8.18
C ALA A 212 -3.21 1.70 -8.87
N ALA A 213 -4.07 2.61 -9.32
CA ALA A 213 -3.67 3.80 -10.06
C ALA A 213 -2.77 4.74 -9.22
N GLN A 214 -3.15 5.01 -7.97
CA GLN A 214 -2.32 5.82 -7.05
C GLN A 214 -0.98 5.14 -6.77
N SER A 215 -0.95 3.80 -6.66
CA SER A 215 0.32 3.08 -6.48
C SER A 215 1.21 3.30 -7.67
N GLN A 216 0.68 3.08 -8.88
CA GLN A 216 1.40 3.21 -10.14
C GLN A 216 1.94 4.62 -10.42
N CYS A 217 1.51 5.64 -9.65
CA CYS A 217 2.12 6.96 -9.70
C CYS A 217 3.62 6.91 -9.38
N THR A 218 4.05 6.08 -8.42
CA THR A 218 5.45 5.96 -7.98
C THR A 218 5.96 4.52 -7.84
N HIS A 219 5.08 3.54 -7.65
CA HIS A 219 5.39 2.13 -7.43
C HIS A 219 4.54 1.26 -8.36
N ARG A 220 5.18 0.71 -9.40
CA ARG A 220 4.52 -0.14 -10.42
C ARG A 220 4.80 -1.63 -10.20
N ALA A 221 5.57 -2.00 -9.19
CA ALA A 221 5.80 -3.38 -8.81
C ALA A 221 4.46 -4.07 -8.52
N LEU A 222 4.27 -5.26 -9.08
CA LEU A 222 2.99 -5.98 -9.03
C LEU A 222 2.54 -6.27 -7.59
N GLU A 223 3.49 -6.51 -6.69
CA GLU A 223 3.23 -6.71 -5.27
C GLU A 223 2.69 -5.45 -4.60
N ALA A 224 3.35 -4.30 -4.80
CA ALA A 224 2.90 -3.02 -4.23
C ALA A 224 1.46 -2.67 -4.69
N ILE A 225 1.16 -2.87 -5.98
CA ILE A 225 -0.18 -2.68 -6.54
C ILE A 225 -1.18 -3.64 -5.89
N SER A 226 -0.83 -4.92 -5.75
CA SER A 226 -1.70 -5.93 -5.17
C SER A 226 -1.99 -5.68 -3.69
N CYS A 227 -1.00 -5.20 -2.94
CA CYS A 227 -1.14 -4.85 -1.53
C CYS A 227 -2.01 -3.59 -1.36
N CYS A 228 -1.86 -2.58 -2.21
CA CYS A 228 -2.75 -1.42 -2.21
C CYS A 228 -4.20 -1.83 -2.51
N ARG A 229 -4.43 -2.72 -3.47
CA ARG A 229 -5.76 -3.26 -3.76
C ARG A 229 -6.37 -3.99 -2.56
N LEU A 230 -5.59 -4.83 -1.88
CA LEU A 230 -6.03 -5.55 -0.70
C LEU A 230 -6.40 -4.58 0.43
N LEU A 231 -5.50 -3.66 0.80
CA LEU A 231 -5.77 -2.70 1.87
C LEU A 231 -6.96 -1.80 1.51
N GLY A 232 -7.04 -1.31 0.26
CA GLY A 232 -8.17 -0.50 -0.19
C GLY A 232 -9.50 -1.25 -0.06
N ALA A 233 -9.52 -2.55 -0.39
CA ALA A 233 -10.71 -3.37 -0.21
C ALA A 233 -11.05 -3.62 1.27
N GLN A 234 -10.06 -3.75 2.16
CA GLN A 234 -10.28 -3.84 3.61
C GLN A 234 -10.82 -2.53 4.19
N LEU A 235 -10.25 -1.40 3.79
CA LEU A 235 -10.75 -0.08 4.17
C LEU A 235 -12.16 0.16 3.63
N HIS A 236 -12.49 -0.30 2.43
CA HIS A 236 -13.86 -0.27 1.91
C HIS A 236 -14.84 -1.01 2.84
N LEU A 237 -14.48 -2.20 3.35
CA LEU A 237 -15.31 -2.93 4.29
C LEU A 237 -15.48 -2.13 5.60
N ALA A 238 -14.37 -1.71 6.19
CA ALA A 238 -14.37 -0.96 7.45
C ALA A 238 -15.15 0.36 7.33
N LEU A 239 -14.95 1.15 6.29
CA LEU A 239 -15.65 2.43 6.08
C LEU A 239 -17.17 2.25 5.87
N ASN A 240 -17.62 1.05 5.53
CA ASN A 240 -19.04 0.73 5.34
C ASN A 240 -19.65 -0.07 6.50
N GLY A 241 -18.93 -0.25 7.60
CA GLY A 241 -19.48 -0.82 8.84
C GLY A 241 -19.17 -2.28 9.10
N ALA A 242 -18.26 -2.89 8.34
CA ALA A 242 -17.71 -4.19 8.71
C ALA A 242 -16.99 -4.10 10.07
N ASP A 243 -17.11 -5.15 10.87
CA ASP A 243 -16.31 -5.30 12.07
C ASP A 243 -14.91 -5.84 11.74
N LYS A 244 -14.11 -6.12 12.77
CA LYS A 244 -12.75 -6.64 12.61
C LYS A 244 -12.73 -8.03 12.00
N GLU A 245 -13.68 -8.87 12.33
CA GLU A 245 -13.73 -10.25 11.85
C GLU A 245 -14.02 -10.27 10.35
N GLU A 246 -15.05 -9.56 9.91
CA GLU A 246 -15.43 -9.41 8.50
C GLU A 246 -14.33 -8.70 7.69
N THR A 247 -13.75 -7.62 8.23
CA THR A 247 -12.69 -6.87 7.53
C THR A 247 -11.44 -7.73 7.26
N LEU A 248 -11.15 -8.66 8.17
CA LEU A 248 -9.97 -9.53 8.11
C LEU A 248 -10.30 -10.95 7.63
N SER A 249 -11.53 -11.23 7.18
CA SER A 249 -11.89 -12.54 6.65
C SER A 249 -11.31 -12.75 5.24
N PRO A 250 -10.99 -13.99 4.85
CA PRO A 250 -10.64 -14.30 3.47
C PRO A 250 -11.78 -13.93 2.52
N MET A 251 -11.43 -13.30 1.39
CA MET A 251 -12.37 -12.86 0.36
C MET A 251 -11.88 -13.26 -1.02
N ILE A 252 -12.79 -13.60 -1.93
CA ILE A 252 -12.44 -13.91 -3.32
C ILE A 252 -11.90 -12.64 -3.99
N ARG A 253 -10.62 -12.61 -4.40
CA ARG A 253 -9.97 -11.43 -5.00
C ARG A 253 -8.81 -11.83 -5.91
N PRO A 254 -8.63 -11.19 -7.09
CA PRO A 254 -7.50 -11.47 -7.98
C PRO A 254 -6.21 -10.79 -7.47
N LEU A 255 -5.55 -11.44 -6.51
CA LEU A 255 -4.36 -10.94 -5.82
C LEU A 255 -3.10 -11.71 -6.24
N ARG A 256 -1.93 -11.06 -6.09
CA ARG A 256 -0.61 -11.71 -6.23
C ARG A 256 -0.32 -12.59 -5.01
N PRO A 257 0.57 -13.60 -5.12
CA PRO A 257 0.74 -14.64 -4.11
C PRO A 257 0.87 -14.14 -2.66
N ARG A 258 1.79 -13.19 -2.40
CA ARG A 258 1.96 -12.63 -1.04
C ARG A 258 0.71 -11.95 -0.49
N ALA A 259 0.05 -11.14 -1.32
CA ALA A 259 -1.20 -10.49 -0.94
C ALA A 259 -2.35 -11.51 -0.77
N LEU A 260 -2.36 -12.58 -1.57
CA LEU A 260 -3.33 -13.67 -1.45
C LEU A 260 -3.16 -14.44 -0.13
N ILE A 261 -1.91 -14.74 0.28
CA ILE A 261 -1.61 -15.38 1.57
C ILE A 261 -2.01 -14.47 2.74
N ILE A 262 -1.79 -13.15 2.63
CA ILE A 262 -2.29 -12.18 3.62
C ILE A 262 -3.81 -12.19 3.64
N ASN A 263 -4.48 -12.16 2.49
CA ASN A 263 -5.95 -12.24 2.40
C ASN A 263 -6.49 -13.54 3.01
N ALA A 264 -5.79 -14.67 2.84
CA ALA A 264 -6.14 -15.95 3.47
C ALA A 264 -5.98 -15.94 5.00
N GLY A 265 -5.35 -14.92 5.58
CA GLY A 265 -5.31 -14.71 7.03
C GLY A 265 -4.16 -15.42 7.75
N GLU A 266 -3.15 -15.94 7.05
CA GLU A 266 -2.06 -16.72 7.67
C GLU A 266 -1.30 -15.96 8.77
N TYR A 267 -1.29 -14.62 8.73
CA TYR A 267 -0.67 -13.82 9.78
C TYR A 267 -1.34 -13.96 11.15
N LYS A 268 -2.62 -14.39 11.20
CA LYS A 268 -3.37 -14.56 12.46
C LYS A 268 -2.79 -15.65 13.35
N GLU A 269 -2.12 -16.63 12.75
CA GLU A 269 -1.49 -17.75 13.46
C GLU A 269 0.00 -17.51 13.74
N LYS A 270 0.53 -16.29 13.46
CA LYS A 270 1.96 -16.04 13.49
C LYS A 270 2.43 -15.86 14.94
N PRO A 271 3.34 -16.72 15.46
CA PRO A 271 3.87 -16.53 16.80
C PRO A 271 4.70 -15.23 16.85
N ALA A 272 4.55 -14.47 17.95
CA ALA A 272 5.13 -13.14 18.13
C ALA A 272 6.65 -13.08 17.86
N THR A 273 7.37 -14.19 18.11
CA THR A 273 8.83 -14.32 18.01
C THR A 273 9.40 -14.38 16.59
N ARG A 274 8.60 -14.68 15.55
CA ARG A 274 9.08 -14.85 14.15
C ARG A 274 9.08 -13.56 13.31
N SER A 275 9.00 -12.41 13.96
CA SER A 275 8.78 -11.13 13.27
C SER A 275 10.07 -10.35 13.03
N ALA A 276 11.20 -10.69 13.67
CA ALA A 276 12.48 -9.97 13.51
C ALA A 276 13.24 -10.45 12.26
N PRO A 277 13.82 -9.55 11.44
CA PRO A 277 14.81 -9.96 10.45
C PRO A 277 16.04 -10.54 11.18
N PRO A 278 16.69 -11.60 10.66
CA PRO A 278 18.00 -11.99 11.16
C PRO A 278 18.97 -10.83 10.97
N ALA A 279 19.74 -10.52 12.00
CA ALA A 279 20.83 -9.54 11.90
C ALA A 279 21.78 -10.01 10.78
N MET A 280 21.90 -9.23 9.70
CA MET A 280 22.92 -9.51 8.69
C MET A 280 24.29 -9.34 9.34
N SER A 281 25.07 -10.42 9.43
CA SER A 281 26.45 -10.39 9.88
C SER A 281 27.27 -9.50 8.93
N SER A 282 27.96 -8.52 9.50
CA SER A 282 28.70 -7.43 8.84
C SER A 282 29.99 -7.85 8.11
N THR A 283 30.06 -9.05 7.53
CA THR A 283 31.32 -9.60 7.00
C THR A 283 31.42 -9.65 5.47
N HIS A 284 30.37 -9.28 4.71
CA HIS A 284 30.44 -9.28 3.23
C HIS A 284 30.20 -7.92 2.56
N SER A 285 29.96 -6.83 3.30
CA SER A 285 29.82 -5.49 2.70
C SER A 285 31.15 -4.71 2.54
N LYS A 286 32.29 -5.26 2.99
CA LYS A 286 33.57 -4.53 3.01
C LYS A 286 34.39 -4.55 1.71
N GLN A 287 33.94 -5.21 0.64
CA GLN A 287 34.76 -5.32 -0.60
C GLN A 287 34.24 -4.54 -1.82
N LEU A 288 33.14 -3.79 -1.71
CA LEU A 288 32.62 -2.96 -2.83
C LEU A 288 32.42 -1.47 -2.48
N CYS A 289 32.69 -1.04 -1.25
CA CYS A 289 32.48 0.35 -0.80
C CYS A 289 33.66 1.32 -1.08
N GLY A 290 34.57 0.99 -2.00
CA GLY A 290 35.81 1.74 -2.18
C GLY A 290 35.79 2.94 -3.13
N LEU A 291 34.73 3.18 -3.92
CA LEU A 291 34.86 4.12 -5.06
C LEU A 291 33.78 5.19 -5.26
N TYR A 292 32.60 5.12 -4.62
CA TYR A 292 31.63 6.22 -4.68
C TYR A 292 30.87 6.32 -3.36
N GLY A 293 31.12 7.39 -2.61
CA GLY A 293 30.53 7.65 -1.29
C GLY A 293 29.03 7.94 -1.33
N ILE A 294 28.21 6.90 -1.52
CA ILE A 294 26.75 6.95 -1.40
C ILE A 294 26.31 5.83 -0.43
N PRO A 295 25.69 6.13 0.72
CA PRO A 295 25.08 5.11 1.55
C PRO A 295 23.76 4.66 0.91
N THR A 296 23.70 3.40 0.45
CA THR A 296 22.47 2.73 0.05
C THR A 296 21.74 2.20 1.30
N ILE A 297 20.63 2.82 1.66
CA ILE A 297 19.72 2.32 2.72
C ILE A 297 18.42 1.90 2.04
N SER A 298 18.21 0.58 1.91
CA SER A 298 16.95 0.01 1.44
C SER A 298 15.97 -0.09 2.62
N LYS A 299 14.84 0.63 2.57
CA LYS A 299 13.66 0.38 3.42
C LYS A 299 13.24 -1.08 3.20
N THR A 300 13.54 -1.99 4.14
CA THR A 300 13.05 -3.38 4.07
C THR A 300 11.58 -3.42 4.51
N PRO A 301 10.71 -4.15 3.81
CA PRO A 301 9.28 -4.00 3.95
C PRO A 301 8.79 -4.67 5.23
N SER A 302 8.14 -3.90 6.09
CA SER A 302 7.08 -4.43 6.93
C SER A 302 5.78 -3.77 6.51
N CYS A 303 5.12 -4.37 5.51
CA CYS A 303 3.74 -4.04 5.08
C CYS A 303 2.67 -4.24 6.18
N TRP A 304 3.08 -4.32 7.45
CA TRP A 304 2.25 -4.73 8.59
C TRP A 304 1.71 -3.54 9.39
N LEU A 305 2.32 -2.36 9.29
CA LEU A 305 1.93 -1.18 10.05
C LEU A 305 0.54 -0.59 9.66
N PRO A 306 0.15 -0.52 8.37
CA PRO A 306 -1.11 0.16 8.01
C PRO A 306 -2.38 -0.54 8.54
N ILE A 307 -2.31 -1.84 8.84
CA ILE A 307 -3.45 -2.62 9.33
C ILE A 307 -3.64 -2.44 10.85
N TRP A 308 -2.57 -2.13 11.59
CA TRP A 308 -2.61 -1.99 13.05
C TRP A 308 -3.08 -0.61 13.53
N LEU A 309 -2.87 0.45 12.75
CA LEU A 309 -3.10 1.84 13.18
C LEU A 309 -4.53 2.38 12.96
N MET A 310 -5.39 1.65 12.24
CA MET A 310 -6.76 2.10 11.94
C MET A 310 -7.86 1.39 12.75
N MET A 311 -7.51 0.61 13.77
CA MET A 311 -8.49 -0.15 14.55
C MET A 311 -8.67 0.47 15.94
N PRO A 312 -9.90 0.84 16.35
CA PRO A 312 -10.15 1.25 17.73
C PRO A 312 -9.85 0.07 18.66
N THR A 313 -9.13 0.37 19.75
CA THR A 313 -8.93 -0.56 20.86
C THR A 313 -10.26 -0.78 21.56
N ALA A 314 -10.77 -2.01 21.48
CA ALA A 314 -11.69 -2.62 22.45
C ALA A 314 -11.20 -4.03 22.74
#